data_AF-A0A0F4QLY5-F1
#
_entry.id   AF-A0A0F4QLY5-F1
#
_cell.length_a   1.000
_cell.length_b   1.000
_cell.length_c   1.000
_cell.angle_alpha   90.00
_cell.angle_beta   90.00
_cell.angle_gamma   90.00
#
_symmetry.space_group_name_H-M   'P 1'
#
loop_
_entity.id
_entity.type
_entity.pdbx_description
1 polymer ?
#
loop_
_entity_poly.entity_id
_entity_poly.type
_entity_poly.pdbx_seq_one_letter_code
_entity_poly.pdbx_strand_id
1 'polypeptide(L)'
;MQNTHSIRLVKVHQHTPRVIYCNVFDEVLREVPVSVAFFYKKSLKTEELKFALEAALESYDIFAGRLSYLDGDFCIDCRNQGVSFSTQPHDFEMTQLLANQFDSQNNKILCDLINPKTVIKKQEAVLTIKVNYFDAGGMCLGSLRLSHLFSVFSENVSHKALL
;
A
#
# COMPACT_ATOMS: atom_id res chain seq x y z
N MET A 1 -8.77 -0.47 -26.27
CA MET A 1 -7.51 -1.19 -26.00
C MET A 1 -7.56 -1.68 -24.55
N GLN A 2 -7.30 -2.97 -24.31
CA GLN A 2 -7.28 -3.51 -22.94
C GLN A 2 -5.99 -3.06 -22.24
N ASN A 3 -6.10 -2.08 -21.33
CA ASN A 3 -4.97 -1.60 -20.52
C ASN A 3 -4.49 -2.73 -19.59
N THR A 4 -3.30 -3.26 -19.85
CA THR A 4 -2.72 -4.33 -19.04
C THR A 4 -2.25 -3.76 -17.71
N HIS A 5 -3.05 -3.94 -16.67
CA HIS A 5 -2.68 -3.61 -15.29
C HIS A 5 -1.65 -4.64 -14.81
N SER A 6 -0.35 -4.39 -15.05
CA SER A 6 0.70 -5.30 -14.58
C SER A 6 0.96 -5.03 -13.09
N ILE A 7 0.41 -5.88 -12.24
CA ILE A 7 0.71 -5.90 -10.81
C ILE A 7 2.03 -6.65 -10.61
N ARG A 8 2.96 -6.04 -9.88
CA ARG A 8 4.20 -6.68 -9.42
C ARG A 8 4.30 -6.59 -7.90
N LEU A 9 4.88 -7.61 -7.29
CA LEU A 9 5.19 -7.60 -5.87
C LEU A 9 6.59 -7.02 -5.67
N VAL A 10 6.69 -5.93 -4.91
CA VAL A 10 7.96 -5.36 -4.47
C VAL A 10 8.31 -5.95 -3.10
N LYS A 11 9.52 -6.49 -2.99
CA LYS A 11 10.03 -7.22 -1.82
C LYS A 11 11.38 -6.64 -1.45
N VAL A 12 11.83 -6.89 -0.22
CA VAL A 12 13.21 -6.59 0.18
C VAL A 12 14.16 -7.73 -0.21
N HIS A 13 15.43 -7.43 -0.45
CA HIS A 13 16.46 -8.44 -0.74
C HIS A 13 16.79 -9.30 0.47
N GLN A 14 16.97 -8.68 1.64
CA GLN A 14 17.31 -9.34 2.89
C GLN A 14 16.17 -9.18 3.88
N HIS A 15 15.68 -10.30 4.42
CA HIS A 15 14.54 -10.30 5.33
C HIS A 15 14.71 -11.35 6.43
N THR A 16 14.37 -10.98 7.66
CA THR A 16 14.21 -11.91 8.77
C THR A 16 12.72 -12.13 9.04
N PRO A 17 12.17 -13.32 8.74
CA PRO A 17 10.78 -13.63 9.02
C PRO A 17 10.39 -13.37 10.47
N ARG A 18 9.23 -12.76 10.69
CA ARG A 18 8.63 -12.57 12.01
C ARG A 18 7.12 -12.52 11.94
N VAL A 19 6.47 -12.80 13.06
CA VAL A 19 5.03 -12.61 13.25
C VAL A 19 4.85 -11.52 14.29
N ILE A 20 3.98 -10.56 13.98
CA ILE A 20 3.61 -9.49 14.91
C ILE A 20 2.18 -9.76 15.33
N TYR A 21 1.98 -10.06 16.62
CA TYR A 21 0.64 -10.21 17.18
C TYR A 21 0.01 -8.83 17.37
N CYS A 22 -1.22 -8.71 16.87
CA CYS A 22 -2.01 -7.48 16.94
C CYS A 22 -2.69 -7.40 18.32
N ASN A 23 -2.82 -6.20 18.87
CA ASN A 23 -3.56 -5.99 20.11
C ASN A 23 -5.08 -5.89 19.84
N VAL A 24 -5.88 -5.74 20.90
CA VAL A 24 -7.35 -5.66 20.78
C VAL A 24 -7.80 -4.44 19.95
N PHE A 25 -7.09 -3.31 20.01
CA PHE A 25 -7.42 -2.13 19.20
C PHE A 25 -7.16 -2.38 17.71
N ASP A 26 -6.07 -3.07 17.39
CA ASP A 26 -5.76 -3.47 16.02
C ASP A 26 -6.82 -4.41 15.45
N GLU A 27 -7.35 -5.32 16.28
CA GLU A 27 -8.42 -6.23 15.89
C GLU A 27 -9.73 -5.46 15.61
N VAL A 28 -10.09 -4.48 16.44
CA VAL A 28 -11.27 -3.63 16.24
C VAL A 28 -11.17 -2.82 14.94
N LEU A 29 -9.97 -2.36 14.57
CA LEU A 29 -9.72 -1.54 13.39
C LEU A 29 -9.38 -2.35 12.12
N ARG A 30 -9.45 -3.70 12.18
CA ARG A 30 -9.02 -4.59 11.09
C ARG A 30 -9.74 -4.35 9.76
N GLU A 31 -10.95 -3.81 9.79
CA GLU A 31 -11.80 -3.61 8.61
C GLU A 31 -11.88 -2.16 8.11
N VAL A 32 -11.00 -1.26 8.57
CA VAL A 32 -11.02 0.15 8.15
C VAL A 32 -9.86 0.40 7.18
N PRO A 33 -10.09 0.52 5.86
CA PRO A 33 -9.05 0.90 4.91
C PRO A 33 -8.77 2.41 4.98
N VAL A 34 -7.51 2.77 4.75
CA VAL A 34 -7.02 4.14 4.64
C VAL A 34 -6.37 4.28 3.27
N SER A 35 -6.93 5.15 2.44
CA SER A 35 -6.36 5.52 1.15
C SER A 35 -5.79 6.93 1.21
N VAL A 36 -4.64 7.12 0.57
CA VAL A 36 -4.00 8.43 0.41
C VAL A 36 -3.47 8.54 -1.01
N ALA A 37 -3.71 9.66 -1.67
CA ALA A 37 -3.23 9.97 -3.00
C ALA A 37 -2.35 11.22 -2.98
N PHE A 38 -1.15 11.12 -3.57
CA PHE A 38 -0.22 12.23 -3.71
C PHE A 38 -0.08 12.61 -5.18
N PHE A 39 -0.23 13.90 -5.49
CA PHE A 39 -0.18 14.42 -6.86
C PHE A 39 1.11 15.19 -7.10
N TYR A 40 1.76 14.89 -8.23
CA TYR A 40 3.04 15.45 -8.62
C TYR A 40 2.94 16.02 -10.03
N LYS A 41 3.43 17.26 -10.20
CA LYS A 41 3.46 17.93 -11.52
C LYS A 41 4.38 17.23 -12.53
N LYS A 42 5.40 16.53 -12.04
CA LYS A 42 6.38 15.80 -12.85
C LYS A 42 6.44 14.36 -12.38
N SER A 43 6.39 13.43 -13.34
CA SER A 43 6.50 12.01 -13.10
C SER A 43 7.93 11.61 -12.72
N LEU A 44 8.02 10.64 -11.82
CA LEU A 44 9.23 9.90 -11.54
C LEU A 44 9.25 8.63 -12.39
N LYS A 45 10.43 8.05 -12.62
CA LYS A 45 10.49 6.77 -13.33
C LYS A 45 9.97 5.66 -12.42
N THR A 46 9.20 4.74 -12.99
CA THR A 46 8.65 3.58 -12.27
C THR A 46 9.73 2.81 -11.49
N GLU A 47 10.90 2.61 -12.08
CA GLU A 47 11.97 1.84 -11.44
C GLU A 47 12.62 2.60 -10.26
N GLU A 48 12.69 3.93 -10.32
CA GLU A 48 13.16 4.76 -9.20
C GLU A 48 12.18 4.66 -8.01
N LEU A 49 10.87 4.66 -8.29
CA LEU A 49 9.85 4.48 -7.26
C LEU A 49 9.91 3.08 -6.61
N LYS A 50 10.09 2.03 -7.41
CA LYS A 50 10.21 0.66 -6.89
C LYS A 50 11.47 0.50 -6.04
N PHE A 51 12.59 1.04 -6.48
CA PHE A 51 13.85 1.00 -5.75
C PHE A 51 13.72 1.75 -4.40
N ALA A 52 13.11 2.93 -4.40
CA ALA A 52 12.85 3.67 -3.17
C ALA A 52 11.90 2.94 -2.22
N LEU A 53 10.85 2.30 -2.76
CA LEU A 53 9.92 1.48 -1.98
C LEU A 53 10.64 0.29 -1.35
N GLU A 54 11.47 -0.41 -2.10
CA GLU A 54 12.27 -1.51 -1.61
C GLU A 54 13.18 -1.08 -0.45
N ALA A 55 13.92 0.01 -0.60
CA ALA A 55 14.75 0.57 0.46
C ALA A 55 13.93 0.95 1.71
N ALA A 56 12.72 1.52 1.53
CA ALA A 56 11.83 1.82 2.66
C ALA A 56 11.36 0.55 3.39
N LEU A 57 11.09 -0.53 2.65
CA LEU A 57 10.64 -1.80 3.23
C LEU A 57 11.72 -2.48 4.07
N GLU A 58 13.01 -2.19 3.88
CA GLU A 58 14.07 -2.67 4.77
C GLU A 58 13.87 -2.20 6.22
N SER A 59 13.34 -0.98 6.38
CA SER A 59 13.00 -0.43 7.70
C SER A 59 11.59 -0.78 8.16
N TYR A 60 10.69 -1.05 7.21
CA TYR A 60 9.25 -1.19 7.42
C TYR A 60 8.66 -2.43 6.75
N ASP A 61 9.24 -3.58 7.08
CA ASP A 61 8.89 -4.91 6.59
C ASP A 61 7.41 -5.28 6.77
N ILE A 62 6.73 -4.70 7.76
CA ILE A 62 5.31 -4.92 8.05
C ILE A 62 4.42 -4.66 6.82
N PHE A 63 4.79 -3.71 5.97
CA PHE A 63 4.02 -3.38 4.77
C PHE A 63 4.15 -4.45 3.67
N ALA A 64 5.20 -5.25 3.71
CA ALA A 64 5.39 -6.42 2.84
C ALA A 64 4.77 -7.71 3.44
N GLY A 65 4.11 -7.61 4.60
CA GLY A 65 3.46 -8.72 5.28
C GLY A 65 2.04 -9.03 4.78
N ARG A 66 1.36 -9.93 5.50
CA ARG A 66 -0.05 -10.30 5.32
C ARG A 66 -0.77 -10.31 6.65
N LEU A 67 -2.05 -9.97 6.64
CA LEU A 67 -2.89 -10.18 7.81
C LEU A 67 -3.39 -11.61 7.82
N SER A 68 -3.33 -12.21 8.99
CA SER A 68 -3.75 -13.59 9.21
C SER A 68 -4.27 -13.75 10.63
N TYR A 69 -4.79 -14.95 10.90
CA TYR A 69 -4.91 -15.48 12.24
C TYR A 69 -3.90 -16.61 12.42
N LEU A 70 -3.24 -16.67 13.57
CA LEU A 70 -2.37 -17.76 13.99
C LEU A 70 -2.84 -18.22 15.36
N ASP A 71 -3.24 -19.49 15.48
CA ASP A 71 -3.78 -20.07 16.72
C ASP A 71 -4.97 -19.31 17.35
N GLY A 72 -5.72 -18.57 16.52
CA GLY A 72 -6.87 -17.77 16.94
C GLY A 72 -6.55 -16.29 17.16
N ASP A 73 -5.27 -15.92 17.23
CA ASP A 73 -4.84 -14.55 17.45
C ASP A 73 -4.64 -13.81 16.12
N PHE A 74 -5.12 -12.56 16.05
CA PHE A 74 -4.92 -11.70 14.89
C PHE A 74 -3.46 -11.27 14.80
N CYS A 75 -2.84 -11.43 13.63
CA CYS A 75 -1.42 -11.16 13.46
C CYS A 75 -1.05 -10.63 12.07
N ILE A 76 0.12 -10.00 11.99
CA ILE A 76 0.80 -9.67 10.74
C ILE A 76 1.94 -10.67 10.52
N ASP A 77 1.78 -11.47 9.49
CA ASP A 77 2.79 -12.39 8.99
C ASP A 77 3.79 -11.64 8.09
N CYS A 78 4.96 -11.35 8.64
CA CYS A 78 6.02 -10.62 7.96
C CYS A 78 7.02 -11.62 7.38
N ARG A 79 6.64 -12.32 6.30
CA ARG A 79 7.51 -13.23 5.52
C ARG A 79 7.98 -12.64 4.19
N ASN A 80 8.01 -11.31 4.08
CA ASN A 80 8.40 -10.59 2.85
C ASN A 80 7.61 -11.07 1.61
N GLN A 81 6.30 -11.18 1.77
CA GLN A 81 5.39 -11.58 0.69
C GLN A 81 5.18 -10.45 -0.33
N GLY A 82 5.57 -9.23 0.03
CA GLY A 82 5.73 -8.08 -0.85
C GLY A 82 4.52 -7.17 -0.91
N VAL A 83 4.77 -5.93 -1.32
CA VAL A 83 3.78 -4.88 -1.56
C VAL A 83 3.24 -5.01 -2.98
N SER A 84 1.92 -4.88 -3.15
CA SER A 84 1.33 -4.83 -4.48
C SER A 84 1.64 -3.48 -5.12
N PHE A 85 2.35 -3.47 -6.24
CA PHE A 85 2.72 -2.27 -6.97
C PHE A 85 2.20 -2.36 -8.41
N SER A 86 1.42 -1.36 -8.82
CA SER A 86 0.85 -1.26 -10.16
C SER A 86 1.12 0.11 -10.78
N THR A 87 1.13 0.14 -12.11
CA THR A 87 1.23 1.38 -12.88
C THR A 87 0.14 1.45 -13.91
N GLN A 88 -0.43 2.62 -14.12
CA GLN A 88 -1.47 2.84 -15.13
C GLN A 88 -1.25 4.17 -15.87
N PRO A 89 -1.02 4.15 -17.19
CA PRO A 89 -1.05 5.37 -17.98
C PRO A 89 -2.49 5.79 -18.28
N HIS A 90 -2.70 7.09 -18.40
CA HIS A 90 -3.95 7.74 -18.76
C HIS A 90 -3.70 8.75 -19.88
N ASP A 91 -4.65 8.85 -20.82
CA ASP A 91 -4.66 9.71 -22.00
C ASP A 91 -5.34 11.07 -21.74
N PHE A 92 -5.28 11.52 -20.48
CA PHE A 92 -5.87 12.78 -20.06
C PHE A 92 -4.99 13.47 -19.01
N GLU A 93 -5.16 14.78 -18.85
CA GLU A 93 -4.37 15.57 -17.91
C GLU A 93 -4.83 15.37 -16.46
N MET A 94 -3.87 15.36 -15.54
CA MET A 94 -4.13 15.28 -14.09
C MET A 94 -5.06 16.40 -13.58
N THR A 95 -5.04 17.57 -14.21
CA THR A 95 -5.90 18.73 -13.89
C THR A 95 -7.39 18.40 -14.06
N GLN A 96 -7.72 17.57 -15.05
CA GLN A 96 -9.10 17.13 -15.30
C GLN A 96 -9.61 16.21 -14.19
N LEU A 97 -8.74 15.36 -13.64
CA LEU A 97 -9.05 14.53 -12.48
C LEU A 97 -9.31 15.38 -11.22
N LEU A 98 -8.44 16.36 -10.99
CA LEU A 98 -8.51 17.23 -9.82
C LEU A 98 -9.72 18.18 -9.86
N ALA A 99 -10.14 18.61 -11.04
CA ALA A 99 -11.34 19.43 -11.21
C ALA A 99 -12.60 18.77 -10.63
N ASN A 100 -12.66 17.43 -10.63
CA ASN A 100 -13.78 16.62 -10.14
C ASN A 100 -13.36 15.67 -9.01
N GLN A 101 -12.51 16.12 -8.09
CA GLN A 101 -11.89 15.27 -7.06
C GLN A 101 -12.88 14.51 -6.14
N PHE A 102 -14.12 14.95 -6.03
CA PHE A 102 -15.14 14.31 -5.19
C PHE A 102 -15.99 13.28 -5.95
N ASP A 103 -15.77 13.09 -7.24
CA ASP A 103 -16.45 12.02 -7.99
C ASP A 103 -15.95 10.66 -7.51
N SER A 104 -16.86 9.85 -7.00
CA SER A 104 -16.60 8.48 -6.57
C SER A 104 -15.97 7.58 -7.65
N GLN A 105 -16.17 7.87 -8.93
CA GLN A 105 -15.53 7.14 -10.03
C GLN A 105 -14.02 7.40 -10.07
N ASN A 106 -13.57 8.60 -9.68
CA ASN A 106 -12.16 8.95 -9.65
C ASN A 106 -11.39 8.18 -8.57
N ASN A 107 -12.06 7.74 -7.50
CA ASN A 107 -11.42 6.94 -6.45
C ASN A 107 -10.79 5.63 -6.97
N LYS A 108 -11.40 5.01 -7.99
CA LYS A 108 -10.88 3.78 -8.62
C LYS A 108 -9.63 4.03 -9.46
N ILE A 109 -9.46 5.26 -9.93
CA ILE A 109 -8.26 5.70 -10.64
C ILE A 109 -7.14 5.87 -9.61
N LEU A 110 -7.43 6.55 -8.49
CA LEU A 110 -6.43 6.89 -7.48
C LEU A 110 -5.83 5.67 -6.79
N CYS A 111 -6.66 4.75 -6.30
CA CYS A 111 -6.21 3.59 -5.52
C CYS A 111 -6.98 2.32 -5.92
N ASP A 112 -6.33 1.17 -5.79
CA ASP A 112 -7.03 -0.12 -5.89
C ASP A 112 -7.86 -0.31 -4.61
N LEU A 113 -9.20 -0.23 -4.75
CA LEU A 113 -10.11 -0.45 -3.63
C LEU A 113 -9.97 -1.89 -3.14
N ILE A 114 -9.65 -2.07 -1.86
CA ILE A 114 -9.61 -3.40 -1.23
C ILE A 114 -10.85 -3.62 -0.37
N ASN A 115 -11.28 -4.87 -0.31
CA ASN A 115 -12.22 -5.32 0.71
C ASN A 115 -11.41 -5.93 1.88
N PRO A 116 -11.40 -5.30 3.07
CA PRO A 116 -10.58 -5.76 4.20
C PRO A 116 -10.82 -7.22 4.59
N LYS A 117 -12.09 -7.67 4.59
CA LYS A 117 -12.43 -9.07 4.90
C LYS A 117 -11.82 -10.03 3.89
N THR A 118 -11.82 -9.64 2.61
CA THR A 118 -11.21 -10.44 1.55
C THR A 118 -9.70 -10.45 1.67
N VAL A 119 -9.09 -9.31 1.97
CA VAL A 119 -7.64 -9.19 2.16
C VAL A 119 -7.14 -10.09 3.28
N ILE A 120 -7.83 -10.09 4.43
CA ILE A 120 -7.50 -10.97 5.57
C ILE A 120 -7.75 -12.43 5.18
N LYS A 121 -8.91 -12.76 4.62
CA LYS A 121 -9.28 -14.13 4.27
C LYS A 121 -8.35 -14.77 3.24
N LYS A 122 -7.92 -13.98 2.24
CA LYS A 122 -7.05 -14.44 1.15
C LYS A 122 -5.57 -14.19 1.42
N GLN A 123 -5.22 -13.56 2.55
CA GLN A 123 -3.87 -13.13 2.85
C GLN A 123 -3.27 -12.33 1.67
N GLU A 124 -3.98 -11.28 1.24
CA GLU A 124 -3.51 -10.34 0.23
C GLU A 124 -2.64 -9.23 0.84
N ALA A 125 -1.89 -8.51 0.00
CA ALA A 125 -0.95 -7.48 0.46
C ALA A 125 -1.65 -6.42 1.31
N VAL A 126 -1.05 -6.11 2.46
CA VAL A 126 -1.58 -5.13 3.42
C VAL A 126 -1.38 -3.69 2.97
N LEU A 127 -0.44 -3.46 2.05
CA LEU A 127 -0.20 -2.22 1.34
C LEU A 127 -0.30 -2.47 -0.17
N THR A 128 -1.05 -1.60 -0.84
CA THR A 128 -1.08 -1.49 -2.29
C THR A 128 -0.63 -0.10 -2.71
N ILE A 129 0.14 -0.02 -3.78
CA ILE A 129 0.61 1.22 -4.41
C ILE A 129 0.20 1.19 -5.86
N LYS A 130 -0.47 2.24 -6.29
CA LYS A 130 -0.87 2.47 -7.67
C LYS A 130 -0.28 3.78 -8.16
N VAL A 131 0.54 3.71 -9.19
CA VAL A 131 1.14 4.89 -9.83
C VAL A 131 0.40 5.18 -11.12
N ASN A 132 -0.28 6.31 -11.16
CA ASN A 132 -1.00 6.79 -12.33
C ASN A 132 -0.15 7.83 -13.05
N TYR A 133 0.09 7.63 -14.34
CA TYR A 133 0.78 8.58 -15.20
C TYR A 133 -0.23 9.27 -16.09
N PHE A 134 -0.18 10.60 -16.17
CA PHE A 134 -1.11 11.41 -16.93
C PHE A 134 -0.40 12.11 -18.10
N ASP A 135 -1.20 12.59 -19.04
CA ASP A 135 -0.69 13.47 -20.09
C ASP A 135 -0.06 14.74 -19.49
N ALA A 136 0.82 15.36 -20.29
CA ALA A 136 1.70 16.45 -19.88
C ALA A 136 2.71 16.10 -18.76
N GLY A 137 2.87 14.80 -18.42
CA GLY A 137 3.91 14.31 -17.52
C GLY A 137 3.57 14.36 -16.03
N GLY A 138 2.29 14.60 -15.68
CA GLY A 138 1.81 14.52 -14.30
C GLY A 138 1.78 13.09 -13.76
N MET A 139 1.76 12.95 -12.44
CA MET A 139 1.69 11.64 -11.77
C MET A 139 0.86 11.70 -10.49
N CYS A 140 0.11 10.64 -10.22
CA CYS A 140 -0.49 10.39 -8.91
C CYS A 140 0.04 9.09 -8.32
N LEU A 141 0.55 9.15 -7.09
CA LEU A 141 0.89 7.98 -6.29
C LEU A 141 -0.24 7.74 -5.29
N GLY A 142 -1.08 6.75 -5.58
CA GLY A 142 -2.08 6.24 -4.67
C GLY A 142 -1.50 5.15 -3.79
N SER A 143 -1.83 5.21 -2.51
CA SER A 143 -1.54 4.15 -1.55
C SER A 143 -2.83 3.77 -0.84
N LEU A 144 -3.05 2.48 -0.68
CA LEU A 144 -4.12 1.98 0.16
C LEU A 144 -3.56 0.94 1.13
N ARG A 145 -3.93 1.11 2.39
CA ARG A 145 -3.54 0.20 3.47
C ARG A 145 -4.69 0.02 4.44
N LEU A 146 -4.58 -0.95 5.34
CA LEU A 146 -5.51 -1.09 6.46
C LEU A 146 -5.03 -0.24 7.65
N SER A 147 -5.98 0.41 8.34
CA SER A 147 -5.73 1.44 9.36
C SER A 147 -4.89 0.95 10.55
N HIS A 148 -5.05 -0.30 10.97
CA HIS A 148 -4.31 -0.89 12.10
C HIS A 148 -2.80 -1.00 11.86
N LEU A 149 -2.32 -0.87 10.62
CA LEU A 149 -0.87 -0.72 10.39
C LEU A 149 -0.33 0.57 11.03
N PHE A 150 -1.17 1.58 11.27
CA PHE A 150 -0.74 2.84 11.88
C PHE A 150 -0.49 2.72 13.39
N SER A 151 -1.36 1.99 14.11
CA SER A 151 -1.20 1.71 15.55
C SER A 151 0.03 0.84 15.81
N VAL A 152 0.16 -0.29 15.10
CA VAL A 152 1.32 -1.18 15.20
C VAL A 152 2.63 -0.46 14.84
N PHE A 153 2.60 0.44 13.84
CA PHE A 153 3.76 1.25 13.47
C PHE A 153 4.13 2.25 14.56
N SER A 154 3.17 2.94 15.16
CA SER A 154 3.41 3.91 16.23
C SER A 154 4.09 3.27 17.45
N GLU A 155 3.67 2.05 17.82
CA GLU A 155 4.28 1.32 18.93
C GLU A 155 5.70 0.82 18.59
N ASN A 156 5.91 0.29 17.38
CA ASN A 156 7.24 -0.20 16.97
C ASN A 156 8.27 0.92 16.76
N VAL A 157 7.86 2.10 16.28
CA VAL A 157 8.76 3.26 16.17
C VAL A 157 9.14 3.79 17.55
N SER A 158 8.22 3.76 18.52
CA SER A 158 8.51 4.17 19.90
C SER A 158 9.60 3.29 20.54
N HIS A 159 9.61 1.99 20.25
CA HIS A 159 10.67 1.09 20.73
C HIS A 159 12.02 1.27 20.03
N LYS A 160 12.04 1.61 18.72
CA LYS A 160 13.28 1.89 17.99
C LYS A 160 13.89 3.27 18.29
N ALA A 161 13.11 4.22 18.80
CA ALA A 161 13.60 5.55 19.18
C ALA A 161 14.22 5.60 20.61
N LEU A 162 14.20 4.48 21.34
CA LEU A 162 14.70 4.36 22.71
C LEU A 162 15.97 3.48 22.82
N LEU A 163 16.60 3.14 21.69
CA LEU A 163 17.89 2.45 21.59
C LEU A 163 18.87 3.29 20.76
#